data_AF-A0A177SGD7-F1
#
_entry.id   AF-A0A177SGD7-F1
#
_cell.length_a   1.000
_cell.length_b   1.000
_cell.length_c   1.000
_cell.angle_alpha   90.00
_cell.angle_beta   90.00
_cell.angle_gamma   90.00
#
_symmetry.space_group_name_H-M   'P 1'
#
loop_
_entity.id
_entity.type
_entity.pdbx_description
1 polymer ?
#
loop_
_entity_poly.entity_id
_entity_poly.type
_entity_poly.pdbx_seq_one_letter_code
_entity_poly.pdbx_strand_id
1 'polypeptide(L)'
;MKITKLIGVGTVLWAIIFLVDYIYELFQINETSVVTTVTGLKITTVMTKEELNTHFALTLQALILYVVFIVLFTLLGLFLQKRRTLARHDA
;
A
#
# COMPACT_ATOMS: atom_id res chain seq x y z
N MET A 1 -17.41 6.54 -13.06
CA MET A 1 -16.48 5.50 -13.58
C MET A 1 -17.08 4.13 -13.31
N LYS A 2 -16.78 3.10 -14.10
CA LYS A 2 -17.11 1.72 -13.71
C LYS A 2 -16.32 1.38 -12.44
N ILE A 3 -16.93 0.63 -11.51
CA ILE A 3 -16.30 0.24 -10.22
C ILE A 3 -14.94 -0.44 -10.46
N THR A 4 -14.84 -1.28 -11.49
CA THR A 4 -13.59 -1.94 -11.90
C THR A 4 -12.45 -0.97 -12.20
N LYS A 5 -12.74 0.20 -12.79
CA LYS A 5 -11.73 1.25 -13.02
C LYS A 5 -11.32 1.94 -11.72
N LEU A 6 -12.24 2.13 -10.77
CA LEU A 6 -11.90 2.71 -9.46
C LEU A 6 -10.99 1.79 -8.66
N ILE A 7 -11.30 0.48 -8.64
CA ILE A 7 -10.46 -0.53 -8.00
C ILE A 7 -9.08 -0.54 -8.65
N GLY A 8 -8.99 -0.58 -9.99
CA GLY A 8 -7.70 -0.57 -10.68
C GLY A 8 -6.83 0.64 -10.35
N VAL A 9 -7.42 1.85 -10.31
CA VAL A 9 -6.70 3.07 -9.89
C VAL A 9 -6.28 2.98 -8.42
N GLY A 10 -7.16 2.50 -7.54
CA GLY A 10 -6.86 2.29 -6.13
C GLY A 10 -5.70 1.31 -5.92
N THR A 11 -5.65 0.21 -6.67
CA THR A 11 -4.56 -0.76 -6.61
C THR A 11 -3.23 -0.16 -7.04
N VAL A 12 -3.20 0.63 -8.12
CA VAL A 12 -1.98 1.32 -8.55
C VAL A 12 -1.52 2.33 -7.49
N LEU A 13 -2.43 3.11 -6.92
CA LEU A 13 -2.09 4.04 -5.84
C LEU A 13 -1.56 3.32 -4.60
N TRP A 14 -2.18 2.20 -4.21
CA TRP A 14 -1.69 1.38 -3.10
C TRP A 14 -0.30 0.81 -3.37
N ALA A 15 -0.05 0.32 -4.59
CA ALA A 15 1.26 -0.20 -4.97
C ALA A 15 2.35 0.88 -4.87
N ILE A 16 2.04 2.13 -5.22
CA ILE A 16 2.98 3.26 -5.06
C ILE A 16 3.26 3.50 -3.57
N ILE A 17 2.23 3.56 -2.72
CA ILE A 17 2.39 3.75 -1.27
C ILE A 17 3.24 2.62 -0.68
N PHE A 18 2.93 1.37 -1.02
CA PHE A 18 3.67 0.18 -0.61
C PHE A 18 5.14 0.25 -1.03
N LEU A 19 5.41 0.65 -2.28
CA LEU A 19 6.77 0.76 -2.80
C LEU A 19 7.58 1.85 -2.09
N VAL A 20 6.97 3.01 -1.83
CA VAL A 20 7.63 4.12 -1.13
C VAL A 20 7.97 3.74 0.31
N ASP A 21 7.02 3.15 1.04
CA ASP A 21 7.20 2.67 2.41
C ASP A 21 8.30 1.61 2.48
N TYR A 22 8.29 0.64 1.55
CA TYR A 22 9.36 -0.35 1.42
C TYR A 22 10.74 0.29 1.19
N ILE A 23 10.87 1.20 0.21
CA ILE A 23 12.14 1.83 -0.12
C ILE A 23 12.66 2.61 1.08
N TYR A 24 11.80 3.40 1.71
CA TYR A 24 12.14 4.22 2.86
C TYR A 24 12.68 3.34 4.00
N GLU A 25 11.99 2.25 4.35
CA GLU A 25 12.43 1.37 5.44
C GLU A 25 13.69 0.58 5.09
N LEU A 26 13.85 0.17 3.83
CA LEU A 26 15.04 -0.53 3.37
C LEU A 26 16.30 0.33 3.58
N PHE A 27 16.23 1.63 3.27
CA PHE A 27 17.35 2.54 3.43
C PHE A 27 17.62 2.95 4.88
N GLN A 28 16.70 2.69 5.81
CA GLN A 28 16.92 2.92 7.24
C GLN A 28 17.62 1.76 7.94
N ILE A 29 17.65 0.57 7.35
CA ILE A 29 18.31 -0.59 7.93
C ILE A 29 19.83 -0.43 7.85
N ASN A 30 20.46 -0.20 8.99
CA ASN A 30 21.91 -0.01 9.13
C ASN A 30 22.61 -1.18 9.84
N GLU A 31 21.85 -2.15 10.36
CA GLU A 31 22.37 -3.32 11.06
C GLU A 31 21.47 -4.55 10.87
N THR A 32 21.96 -5.72 11.32
CA THR A 32 21.19 -6.96 11.33
C THR A 32 19.90 -6.77 12.12
N SER A 33 18.76 -6.77 11.44
CA SER A 33 17.48 -6.40 12.02
C SER A 33 16.31 -7.09 11.33
N VAL A 34 15.21 -7.20 12.07
CA VAL A 34 13.93 -7.67 11.57
C VAL A 34 12.95 -6.51 11.71
N VAL A 35 12.59 -5.89 10.59
CA VAL A 35 11.71 -4.73 10.54
C VAL A 35 10.41 -5.13 9.84
N THR A 36 9.28 -4.70 10.38
CA THR A 36 7.99 -4.77 9.67
C THR A 36 7.59 -3.36 9.31
N THR A 37 7.54 -3.08 8.01
CA THR A 37 7.11 -1.79 7.45
C THR A 37 5.66 -1.47 7.83
N VAL A 38 5.26 -0.21 7.71
CA VAL A 38 3.89 0.24 8.03
C VAL A 38 2.86 -0.51 7.17
N THR A 39 3.20 -0.73 5.90
CA THR A 39 2.37 -1.45 4.93
C THR A 39 2.40 -2.96 5.10
N GLY A 40 3.15 -3.50 6.08
CA GLY A 40 3.12 -4.90 6.49
C GLY A 40 4.09 -5.80 5.72
N LEU A 41 5.05 -5.25 4.98
CA LEU A 41 6.19 -6.02 4.49
C LEU A 41 7.18 -6.27 5.63
N LYS A 42 7.52 -7.54 5.89
CA LYS A 42 8.57 -7.93 6.82
C LYS A 42 9.90 -8.05 6.08
N ILE A 43 10.90 -7.32 6.54
CA ILE A 43 12.26 -7.28 6.04
C ILE A 43 13.17 -7.87 7.11
N THR A 44 13.91 -8.93 6.77
CA THR A 44 14.91 -9.52 7.65
C THR A 44 16.27 -9.36 7.00
N THR A 45 17.13 -8.54 7.59
CA THR A 45 18.48 -8.28 7.10
C THR A 45 19.47 -8.94 8.05
N VAL A 46 20.34 -9.78 7.50
CA VAL A 46 21.48 -10.38 8.19
C VAL A 46 22.75 -9.85 7.52
N MET A 47 23.47 -9.00 8.24
CA MET A 47 24.71 -8.40 7.79
C MET A 47 25.88 -9.12 8.45
N THR A 48 26.68 -9.81 7.63
CA THR A 48 27.97 -10.37 8.04
C THR A 48 29.10 -9.49 7.50
N LYS A 49 30.36 -9.79 7.86
CA LYS A 49 31.52 -9.04 7.34
C LYS A 49 31.73 -9.22 5.83
N GLU A 50 31.14 -10.25 5.24
CA GLU A 50 31.37 -10.68 3.86
C GLU A 50 30.11 -10.54 3.00
N GLU A 51 28.92 -10.54 3.60
CA GLU A 51 27.65 -10.58 2.87
C GLU A 51 26.53 -9.80 3.55
N LEU A 52 25.62 -9.28 2.71
CA LEU A 52 24.36 -8.68 3.11
C LEU A 52 23.21 -9.55 2.60
N ASN A 53 22.61 -10.35 3.49
CA ASN A 53 21.49 -11.23 3.15
C ASN A 53 20.18 -10.58 3.60
N THR A 54 19.30 -10.27 2.65
CA THR A 54 17.99 -9.65 2.94
C THR A 54 16.84 -10.56 2.48
N HIS A 55 15.91 -10.85 3.38
CA HIS A 55 14.72 -11.65 3.10
C HIS A 55 13.46 -10.79 3.25
N PHE A 56 12.55 -10.96 2.29
CA PHE A 56 11.27 -10.25 2.24
C PHE A 56 10.12 -11.23 2.43
N ALA A 57 9.19 -10.90 3.31
CA ALA A 57 7.98 -11.69 3.52
C ALA A 57 6.76 -10.77 3.65
N LEU A 58 5.71 -11.06 2.87
CA LEU A 58 4.42 -10.41 3.04
C LEU A 58 3.73 -10.99 4.27
N THR A 59 3.35 -10.11 5.19
CA THR A 59 2.59 -10.52 6.38
C THR A 59 1.08 -10.49 6.09
N LEU A 60 0.29 -11.12 6.96
CA LEU A 60 -1.16 -11.01 6.91
C LEU A 60 -1.64 -9.56 7.05
N GLN A 61 -0.89 -8.71 7.78
CA GLN A 61 -1.17 -7.28 7.89
C GLN A 61 -1.15 -6.59 6.53
N ALA A 62 -0.22 -6.93 5.62
CA ALA A 62 -0.17 -6.34 4.29
C ALA A 62 -1.44 -6.62 3.48
N LEU A 63 -1.96 -7.84 3.58
CA LEU A 63 -3.22 -8.22 2.93
C LEU A 63 -4.41 -7.46 3.52
N ILE A 64 -4.50 -7.40 4.86
CA ILE A 64 -5.59 -6.70 5.55
C ILE A 64 -5.57 -5.21 5.19
N LEU A 65 -4.41 -4.56 5.25
CA LEU A 65 -4.27 -3.15 4.91
C LEU A 65 -4.64 -2.85 3.46
N TYR A 66 -4.23 -3.72 2.52
CA TYR A 66 -4.64 -3.59 1.12
C TYR A 66 -6.17 -3.67 0.95
N VAL A 67 -6.81 -4.67 1.55
CA VAL A 67 -8.27 -4.85 1.46
C VAL A 67 -9.00 -3.65 2.07
N VAL A 68 -8.58 -3.21 3.26
CA VAL A 68 -9.16 -2.02 3.93
C VAL A 68 -9.01 -0.78 3.06
N PHE A 69 -7.82 -0.54 2.50
CA PHE A 69 -7.58 0.60 1.62
C PHE A 69 -8.47 0.57 0.37
N ILE A 70 -8.56 -0.56 -0.32
CA ILE A 70 -9.37 -0.68 -1.54
C ILE A 70 -10.86 -0.48 -1.24
N VAL A 71 -11.36 -1.03 -0.13
CA VAL A 71 -12.75 -0.82 0.30
C VAL A 71 -13.01 0.66 0.54
N LEU A 72 -12.18 1.32 1.36
CA LEU A 72 -12.33 2.75 1.66
C LEU A 72 -12.21 3.63 0.42
N PHE A 73 -11.21 3.38 -0.43
CA PHE A 73 -10.98 4.12 -1.66
C PHE A 73 -12.16 4.00 -2.63
N THR A 74 -12.70 2.79 -2.77
CA THR A 74 -13.86 2.53 -3.64
C THR A 74 -15.12 3.21 -3.09
N LEU A 75 -15.37 3.12 -1.78
CA LEU A 75 -16.50 3.80 -1.12
C LEU A 75 -16.43 5.32 -1.29
N LEU A 76 -15.25 5.91 -1.07
CA LEU A 76 -15.02 7.34 -1.28
C LEU A 76 -15.23 7.73 -2.75
N GLY A 77 -14.70 6.96 -3.70
CA GLY A 77 -14.88 7.20 -5.13
C GLY A 77 -16.35 7.17 -5.55
N LEU A 78 -17.13 6.22 -5.03
CA LEU A 78 -18.57 6.13 -5.26
C LEU A 78 -19.33 7.30 -4.64
N PHE A 79 -19.00 7.69 -3.42
CA PHE A 79 -19.60 8.84 -2.74
C PHE A 79 -19.37 10.15 -3.50
N LEU A 80 -18.13 10.39 -3.96
CA LEU A 80 -17.78 11.56 -4.75
C LEU A 80 -18.48 11.55 -6.12
N GLN A 81 -18.63 10.38 -6.75
CA GLN A 81 -19.38 10.25 -8.00
C GLN A 81 -20.86 10.61 -7.80
N LYS A 82 -21.49 10.12 -6.71
CA LYS A 82 -22.90 10.43 -6.39
C LYS A 82 -23.11 11.94 -6.21
N ARG A 83 -22.22 12.62 -5.46
CA ARG A 83 -22.27 14.08 -5.25
C ARG A 83 -22.16 14.87 -6.55
N ARG A 84 -21.27 14.46 -7.47
CA ARG A 84 -21.09 15.12 -8.77
C ARG A 84 -22.31 14.99 -9.69
N THR A 85 -23.00 13.84 -9.65
CA THR A 85 -24.22 13.64 -10.45
C THR A 85 -25.37 14.51 -9.94
N LEU A 86 -25.55 14.60 -8.61
CA LEU A 86 -26.56 15.47 -8.01
C LEU A 86 -26.34 16.95 -8.37
N ALA A 87 -25.11 17.45 -8.21
CA ALA A 87 -24.78 18.85 -8.53
C ALA A 87 -24.94 19.21 -10.03
N ARG A 88 -24.96 18.23 -10.94
CA ARG A 88 -25.22 18.44 -12.37
C ARG A 88 -26.70 18.40 -12.75
N HIS A 89 -27.55 17.84 -11.90
CA HIS A 89 -28.99 17.81 -12.13
C HIS A 89 -29.65 19.13 -11.66
N ASP A 90 -29.03 19.83 -10.71
CA ASP A 90 -29.53 21.08 -10.14
C ASP A 90 -29.00 22.35 -10.86
N ALA A 91 -28.25 22.19 -11.95
CA ALA A 91 -27.65 23.26 -12.76
C ALA A 91 -28.18 23.23 -14.20
#